data_AF-A0A971CHY9-F1
#
_entry.id   AF-A0A971CHY9-F1
#
_cell.length_a   1.000
_cell.length_b   1.000
_cell.length_c   1.000
_cell.angle_alpha   90.00
_cell.angle_beta   90.00
_cell.angle_gamma   90.00
#
_symmetry.space_group_name_H-M   'P 1'
#
loop_
_entity.id
_entity.type
_entity.pdbx_description
1 polymer ?
#
loop_
_entity_poly.entity_id
_entity_poly.type
_entity_poly.pdbx_seq_one_letter_code
_entity_poly.pdbx_strand_id
1 'polypeptide(L)'
;METGVQLGGLYKKATYLEQYRNQGLVIVDSGDLLNEDEEIPESVQQSARLKAELIVQIYKHVGIDAVNVGDLDLVLGIPYLKELEKKHGFPFISANLVDENGAHIFQRYVTKKVNDKNVAILSVIGDTSEMTSRVSEITNGAASVQDPLEAADSILKELAGKVDYVIVLTHQGTNRDWVIARRVEGIDLVVGGHDKQKTADPFEAEDTLIVQAGEKGQHLGILEVLLDGSKTAQNKLVPFDDSIADNADIKAMISQYNEEIAEIYGGGGESKPALADVALRVSACEPCHAGQVKTWHTTAHAHAYQTLVDKSKQFDPKCLACHTTRFEQPEGFSMKQQQLELVNVQCESCHGFAKEHLAEMKPIPTPKPDIKLCIKCHTADRCPTFEQDAEEVFAKIKH
;
A
#
# COMPACT_ATOMS: atom_id res chain seq x y z
N MET A 1 -22.31 14.77 0.82
CA MET A 1 -21.95 13.39 1.18
C MET A 1 -21.03 13.49 2.37
N GLU A 2 -21.43 12.98 3.53
CA GLU A 2 -20.52 12.82 4.65
C GLU A 2 -19.42 11.86 4.19
N THR A 3 -18.23 12.40 3.96
CA THR A 3 -17.05 11.59 3.68
C THR A 3 -16.81 10.76 4.94
N GLY A 4 -17.00 9.44 4.86
CA GLY A 4 -16.74 8.55 5.98
C GLY A 4 -15.32 8.74 6.55
N VAL A 5 -15.10 8.27 7.77
CA VAL A 5 -13.84 8.45 8.50
C VAL A 5 -12.67 7.92 7.67
N GLN A 6 -11.72 8.80 7.32
CA GLN A 6 -10.52 8.41 6.59
C GLN A 6 -9.58 7.65 7.54
N LEU A 7 -9.40 6.36 7.27
CA LEU A 7 -8.52 5.49 8.07
C LEU A 7 -7.11 5.41 7.48
N GLY A 8 -6.12 5.24 8.35
CA GLY A 8 -4.72 5.02 8.02
C GLY A 8 -3.84 6.25 8.22
N GLY A 9 -2.57 6.11 7.89
CA GLY A 9 -1.58 7.18 8.00
C GLY A 9 -0.33 6.74 8.76
N LEU A 10 0.82 6.86 8.10
CA LEU A 10 2.13 6.55 8.69
C LEU A 10 2.44 7.43 9.92
N TYR A 11 1.92 8.66 9.94
CA TYR A 11 2.06 9.60 11.05
C TYR A 11 1.30 9.14 12.31
N LYS A 12 0.07 8.63 12.16
CA LYS A 12 -0.74 8.09 13.27
C LYS A 12 -0.09 6.85 13.88
N LYS A 13 0.48 5.99 13.04
CA LYS A 13 1.23 4.80 13.48
C LYS A 13 2.37 5.14 14.43
N ALA A 14 3.20 6.11 14.06
CA ALA A 14 4.32 6.54 14.88
C ALA A 14 3.86 7.07 16.25
N THR A 15 2.88 7.98 16.28
CA THR A 15 2.30 8.52 17.52
C THR A 15 1.74 7.43 18.43
N TYR A 16 1.02 6.47 17.85
CA TYR A 16 0.40 5.42 18.66
C TYR A 16 1.44 4.48 19.27
N LEU A 17 2.48 4.11 18.50
CA LEU A 17 3.56 3.25 18.98
C LEU A 17 4.44 3.89 20.05
N GLU A 18 4.53 5.22 20.11
CA GLU A 18 5.27 5.93 21.17
C GLU A 18 4.78 5.57 22.59
N GLN A 19 3.49 5.27 22.72
CA GLN A 19 2.86 4.89 24.00
C GLN A 19 3.44 3.60 24.60
N TYR A 20 4.07 2.76 23.76
CA TYR A 20 4.57 1.43 24.13
C TYR A 20 6.11 1.35 24.16
N ARG A 21 6.82 2.46 23.87
CA ARG A 21 8.30 2.48 23.76
C ARG A 21 9.04 2.04 25.02
N ASN A 22 8.45 2.24 26.19
CA ASN A 22 9.04 1.89 27.48
C ASN A 22 8.66 0.46 27.95
N GLN A 23 8.01 -0.33 27.09
CA GLN A 23 7.59 -1.69 27.37
C GLN A 23 8.42 -2.68 26.55
N GLY A 24 8.35 -3.97 26.90
CA GLY A 24 8.93 -5.05 26.09
C GLY A 24 8.19 -5.16 24.76
N LEU A 25 8.60 -4.36 23.76
CA LEU A 25 7.90 -4.19 22.50
C LEU A 25 8.61 -4.92 21.36
N VAL A 26 7.83 -5.63 20.53
CA VAL A 26 8.26 -6.21 19.26
C VAL A 26 7.39 -5.62 18.16
N ILE A 27 8.01 -5.01 17.15
CA ILE A 27 7.29 -4.40 16.02
C ILE A 27 7.68 -5.17 14.76
N VAL A 28 6.69 -5.74 14.09
CA VAL A 28 6.88 -6.60 12.91
C VAL A 28 5.88 -6.25 11.81
N ASP A 29 6.22 -6.63 10.57
CA ASP A 29 5.35 -6.46 9.41
C ASP A 29 5.43 -7.72 8.52
N SER A 30 4.27 -8.22 8.07
CA SER A 30 4.14 -9.51 7.37
C SER A 30 4.38 -9.43 5.86
N GLY A 31 4.86 -8.29 5.35
CA GLY A 31 5.22 -8.09 3.94
C GLY A 31 4.13 -7.38 3.13
N ASP A 32 4.45 -7.07 1.88
CA ASP A 32 3.75 -6.09 1.03
C ASP A 32 3.72 -4.69 1.67
N LEU A 33 4.85 -4.32 2.28
CA LEU A 33 4.99 -3.07 3.01
C LEU A 33 5.29 -1.89 2.07
N LEU A 34 6.16 -2.11 1.09
CA LEU A 34 6.78 -1.05 0.30
C LEU A 34 6.03 -0.76 -1.00
N ASN A 35 5.27 -1.74 -1.48
CA ASN A 35 4.53 -1.64 -2.73
C ASN A 35 3.19 -2.40 -2.63
N GLU A 36 2.20 -1.92 -3.38
CA GLU A 36 0.84 -2.48 -3.39
C GLU A 36 0.36 -2.81 -4.82
N ASP A 37 1.18 -2.50 -5.84
CA ASP A 37 0.84 -2.65 -7.26
C ASP A 37 1.56 -3.88 -7.84
N GLU A 38 0.87 -4.69 -8.64
CA GLU A 38 1.48 -5.90 -9.22
C GLU A 38 2.54 -5.58 -10.27
N GLU A 39 2.43 -4.42 -10.90
CA GLU A 39 3.37 -3.88 -11.88
C GLU A 39 3.55 -2.39 -11.62
N ILE A 40 4.76 -1.90 -11.85
CA ILE A 40 5.09 -0.47 -11.73
C ILE A 40 5.49 0.05 -13.10
N PRO A 41 4.66 0.90 -13.74
CA PRO A 41 5.01 1.50 -15.02
C PRO A 41 6.32 2.30 -14.95
N GLU A 42 7.09 2.29 -16.04
CA GLU A 42 8.38 2.99 -16.12
C GLU A 42 8.26 4.49 -15.77
N SER A 43 7.14 5.12 -16.16
CA SER A 43 6.81 6.52 -15.87
C SER A 43 6.80 6.87 -14.38
N VAL A 44 6.44 5.92 -13.51
CA VAL A 44 6.25 6.13 -12.08
C VAL A 44 7.26 5.35 -11.24
N GLN A 45 8.17 4.59 -11.85
CA GLN A 45 9.15 3.76 -11.14
C GLN A 45 10.02 4.56 -10.16
N GLN A 46 10.44 5.77 -10.53
CA GLN A 46 11.21 6.64 -9.63
C GLN A 46 10.38 7.08 -8.42
N SER A 47 9.12 7.49 -8.62
CA SER A 47 8.22 7.84 -7.52
C SER A 47 7.93 6.67 -6.57
N ALA A 48 7.78 5.46 -7.12
CA ALA A 48 7.55 4.25 -6.34
C ALA A 48 8.75 3.91 -5.47
N ARG A 49 9.97 4.03 -6.00
CA ARG A 49 11.21 3.85 -5.22
C ARG A 49 11.32 4.87 -4.10
N LEU A 50 11.10 6.16 -4.37
CA LEU A 50 11.13 7.20 -3.33
C LEU A 50 10.08 6.96 -2.24
N LYS A 51 8.86 6.52 -2.62
CA LYS A 51 7.81 6.15 -1.66
C LYS A 51 8.26 4.99 -0.78
N ALA A 52 8.82 3.94 -1.37
CA ALA A 52 9.36 2.79 -0.65
C ALA A 52 10.49 3.21 0.32
N GLU A 53 11.40 4.07 -0.13
CA GLU A 53 12.48 4.57 0.73
C GLU A 53 11.95 5.42 1.89
N LEU A 54 10.95 6.28 1.66
CA LEU A 54 10.26 7.01 2.71
C LEU A 54 9.63 6.04 3.74
N ILE A 55 8.93 5.00 3.29
CA ILE A 55 8.33 3.99 4.19
C ILE A 55 9.42 3.32 5.02
N VAL A 56 10.54 2.93 4.41
CA VAL A 56 11.72 2.38 5.11
C VAL A 56 12.22 3.33 6.20
N GLN A 57 12.43 4.61 5.88
CA GLN A 57 12.92 5.61 6.84
C GLN A 57 11.95 5.78 8.02
N ILE A 58 10.64 5.85 7.73
CA ILE A 58 9.60 5.94 8.76
C ILE A 58 9.61 4.68 9.64
N TYR A 59 9.69 3.49 9.04
CA TYR A 59 9.69 2.24 9.78
C TYR A 59 10.97 2.06 10.63
N LYS A 60 12.12 2.56 10.16
CA LYS A 60 13.34 2.67 10.97
C LYS A 60 13.16 3.64 12.13
N HIS A 61 12.56 4.80 11.88
CA HIS A 61 12.30 5.80 12.93
C HIS A 61 11.39 5.23 14.02
N VAL A 62 10.36 4.46 13.65
CA VAL A 62 9.51 3.75 14.62
C VAL A 62 10.13 2.46 15.16
N GLY A 63 11.39 2.14 14.85
CA GLY A 63 12.10 1.00 15.45
C GLY A 63 11.51 -0.36 15.10
N ILE A 64 11.17 -0.59 13.83
CA ILE A 64 10.78 -1.91 13.32
C ILE A 64 11.87 -2.95 13.61
N ASP A 65 11.47 -4.15 14.05
CA ASP A 65 12.38 -5.23 14.41
C ASP A 65 12.60 -6.23 13.27
N ALA A 66 11.56 -6.52 12.50
CA ALA A 66 11.63 -7.43 11.36
C ALA A 66 10.48 -7.16 10.38
N VAL A 67 10.78 -7.30 9.08
CA VAL A 67 9.80 -7.19 7.99
C VAL A 67 9.97 -8.39 7.08
N ASN A 68 8.90 -9.16 6.89
CA ASN A 68 8.87 -10.19 5.86
C ASN A 68 8.89 -9.54 4.47
N VAL A 69 9.43 -10.24 3.47
CA VAL A 69 9.38 -9.79 2.08
C VAL A 69 8.18 -10.44 1.39
N GLY A 70 7.20 -9.62 1.01
CA GLY A 70 6.03 -10.05 0.23
C GLY A 70 6.31 -10.05 -1.27
N ASP A 71 5.39 -10.61 -2.05
CA ASP A 71 5.49 -10.66 -3.51
C ASP A 71 5.32 -9.28 -4.16
N LEU A 72 4.53 -8.37 -3.57
CA LEU A 72 4.45 -6.99 -4.06
C LEU A 72 5.72 -6.20 -3.77
N ASP A 73 6.43 -6.48 -2.66
CA ASP A 73 7.72 -5.86 -2.39
C ASP A 73 8.76 -6.23 -3.47
N LEU A 74 8.72 -7.48 -3.96
CA LEU A 74 9.64 -7.98 -4.99
C LEU A 74 9.49 -7.26 -6.34
N VAL A 75 8.34 -6.65 -6.63
CA VAL A 75 8.11 -5.85 -7.85
C VAL A 75 9.07 -4.67 -7.94
N LEU A 76 9.54 -4.14 -6.81
CA LEU A 76 10.56 -3.08 -6.77
C LEU A 76 11.97 -3.57 -7.18
N GLY A 77 12.16 -4.89 -7.18
CA GLY A 77 13.39 -5.58 -7.55
C GLY A 77 14.28 -5.90 -6.36
N ILE A 78 14.78 -7.15 -6.30
CA ILE A 78 15.69 -7.62 -5.25
C ILE A 78 16.93 -6.71 -5.09
N PRO A 79 17.62 -6.26 -6.16
CA PRO A 79 18.77 -5.36 -6.01
C PRO A 79 18.42 -4.07 -5.25
N TYR A 80 17.23 -3.53 -5.47
CA TYR A 80 16.77 -2.32 -4.78
C TYR A 80 16.42 -2.59 -3.31
N LEU A 81 15.76 -3.71 -3.00
CA LEU A 81 15.51 -4.11 -1.61
C LEU A 81 16.83 -4.30 -0.82
N LYS A 82 17.85 -4.91 -1.45
CA LYS A 82 19.19 -5.04 -0.85
C LYS A 82 19.91 -3.69 -0.72
N GLU A 83 19.66 -2.74 -1.61
CA GLU A 83 20.14 -1.37 -1.47
C GLU A 83 19.53 -0.70 -0.23
N LEU A 84 18.21 -0.82 -0.03
CA LEU A 84 17.51 -0.28 1.14
C LEU A 84 18.01 -0.92 2.44
N GLU A 85 18.21 -2.25 2.46
CA GLU A 85 18.81 -2.97 3.58
C GLU A 85 20.19 -2.39 3.93
N LYS A 86 21.07 -2.23 2.94
CA LYS A 86 22.44 -1.72 3.14
C LYS A 86 22.47 -0.25 3.55
N LYS A 87 21.63 0.58 2.95
CA LYS A 87 21.60 2.04 3.15
C LYS A 87 21.02 2.41 4.51
N HIS A 88 19.95 1.72 4.94
CA HIS A 88 19.17 2.08 6.13
C HIS A 88 19.26 1.07 7.27
N GLY A 89 19.94 -0.07 7.06
CA GLY A 89 19.93 -1.19 8.01
C GLY A 89 18.50 -1.71 8.23
N PHE A 90 17.71 -1.80 7.16
CA PHE A 90 16.31 -2.22 7.23
C PHE A 90 16.21 -3.74 7.43
N PRO A 91 15.47 -4.25 8.43
CA PRO A 91 15.53 -5.65 8.83
C PRO A 91 14.61 -6.53 7.98
N PHE A 92 14.90 -6.63 6.68
CA PHE A 92 14.23 -7.62 5.83
C PHE A 92 14.62 -9.03 6.27
N ILE A 93 13.62 -9.87 6.46
CA ILE A 93 13.81 -11.29 6.69
C ILE A 93 13.00 -12.12 5.70
N SER A 94 13.52 -13.29 5.36
CA SER A 94 12.81 -14.35 4.63
C SER A 94 13.57 -15.66 4.79
N ALA A 95 12.92 -16.69 5.35
CA ALA A 95 13.54 -17.98 5.59
C ALA A 95 13.57 -18.86 4.34
N ASN A 96 12.67 -18.65 3.39
CA ASN A 96 12.43 -19.56 2.27
C ASN A 96 12.55 -18.91 0.87
N LEU A 97 12.96 -17.64 0.77
CA LEU A 97 13.33 -17.03 -0.50
C LEU A 97 14.83 -17.25 -0.79
N VAL A 98 15.13 -17.96 -1.86
CA VAL A 98 16.49 -18.34 -2.25
C VAL A 98 16.81 -17.97 -3.70
N ASP A 99 18.09 -17.76 -3.99
CA ASP A 99 18.60 -17.52 -5.34
C ASP A 99 18.65 -18.80 -6.19
N GLU A 100 19.12 -18.68 -7.43
CA GLU A 100 19.31 -19.79 -8.38
C GLU A 100 20.25 -20.91 -7.86
N ASN A 101 21.10 -20.61 -6.88
CA ASN A 101 22.03 -21.55 -6.26
C ASN A 101 21.49 -22.15 -4.95
N GLY A 102 20.28 -21.76 -4.54
CA GLY A 102 19.67 -22.16 -3.27
C GLY A 102 20.21 -21.39 -2.05
N ALA A 103 20.94 -20.30 -2.24
CA ALA A 103 21.40 -19.45 -1.15
C ALA A 103 20.29 -18.47 -0.72
N HIS A 104 20.13 -18.26 0.59
CA HIS A 104 19.14 -17.32 1.12
C HIS A 104 19.47 -15.87 0.72
N ILE A 105 18.47 -15.18 0.16
CA ILE A 105 18.63 -13.80 -0.34
C ILE A 105 18.62 -12.78 0.81
N PHE A 106 17.78 -13.05 1.83
CA PHE A 106 17.62 -12.24 3.02
C PHE A 106 18.01 -13.03 4.27
N GLN A 107 18.15 -12.33 5.40
CA GLN A 107 18.37 -12.99 6.66
C GLN A 107 17.16 -13.87 7.01
N ARG A 108 17.39 -15.10 7.47
CA ARG A 108 16.29 -16.06 7.72
C ARG A 108 15.44 -15.70 8.94
N TYR A 109 16.10 -15.18 9.98
CA TYR A 109 15.50 -14.84 11.26
C TYR A 109 16.35 -13.80 12.00
N VAL A 110 15.73 -13.11 12.94
CA VAL A 110 16.41 -12.28 13.95
C VAL A 110 16.04 -12.76 15.35
N THR A 111 16.89 -12.46 16.33
CA THR A 111 16.57 -12.67 17.74
C THR A 111 16.62 -11.35 18.47
N LYS A 112 15.68 -11.15 19.39
CA LYS A 112 15.58 -9.94 20.20
C LYS A 112 15.39 -10.32 21.66
N LYS A 113 16.14 -9.67 22.54
CA LYS A 113 15.89 -9.78 23.98
C LYS A 113 14.74 -8.85 24.36
N VAL A 114 13.67 -9.42 24.90
CA VAL A 114 12.49 -8.70 25.39
C VAL A 114 12.38 -9.00 26.88
N ASN A 115 12.56 -7.97 27.72
CA ASN A 115 12.78 -8.14 29.15
C ASN A 115 13.97 -9.09 29.43
N ASP A 116 13.74 -10.22 30.11
CA ASP A 116 14.72 -11.27 30.39
C ASP A 116 14.64 -12.47 29.44
N LYS A 117 13.78 -12.40 28.41
CA LYS A 117 13.47 -13.50 27.48
C LYS A 117 14.05 -13.27 26.09
N ASN A 118 14.42 -14.35 25.40
CA ASN A 118 14.92 -14.32 24.03
C ASN A 118 13.78 -14.66 23.07
N VAL A 119 13.39 -13.70 22.23
CA VAL A 119 12.33 -13.87 21.23
C VAL A 119 12.97 -14.09 19.86
N ALA A 120 12.58 -15.14 19.15
CA ALA A 120 12.91 -15.36 17.74
C ALA A 120 11.83 -14.79 16.84
N ILE A 121 12.26 -14.16 15.74
CA ILE A 121 11.36 -13.71 14.68
C ILE A 121 11.90 -14.24 13.37
N LEU A 122 11.15 -15.13 12.74
CA LEU A 122 11.43 -15.67 11.41
C LEU A 122 10.27 -15.34 10.48
N SER A 123 10.45 -15.55 9.18
CA SER A 123 9.40 -15.26 8.22
C SER A 123 9.41 -16.17 7.01
N VAL A 124 8.26 -16.35 6.38
CA VAL A 124 8.08 -17.17 5.19
C VAL A 124 7.10 -16.53 4.21
N ILE A 125 7.31 -16.76 2.92
CA ILE A 125 6.35 -16.50 1.85
C ILE A 125 5.69 -17.81 1.40
N GLY A 126 4.43 -17.77 0.95
CA GLY A 126 3.70 -18.97 0.52
C GLY A 126 4.33 -19.68 -0.69
N ASP A 127 4.13 -20.99 -0.79
CA ASP A 127 4.66 -21.83 -1.87
C ASP A 127 3.57 -22.38 -2.80
N THR A 128 2.41 -21.71 -2.89
CA THR A 128 1.40 -22.10 -3.87
C THR A 128 1.98 -22.05 -5.29
N SER A 129 1.45 -22.86 -6.21
CA SER A 129 1.90 -22.83 -7.62
C SER A 129 1.77 -21.43 -8.22
N GLU A 130 0.75 -20.68 -7.81
CA GLU A 130 0.56 -19.26 -8.15
C GLU A 130 1.67 -18.39 -7.60
N MET A 131 1.93 -18.44 -6.29
CA MET A 131 2.96 -17.62 -5.64
C MET A 131 4.37 -17.93 -6.17
N THR A 132 4.71 -19.20 -6.32
CA THR A 132 6.01 -19.63 -6.86
C THR A 132 6.23 -19.16 -8.30
N SER A 133 5.19 -19.26 -9.13
CA SER A 133 5.23 -18.78 -10.52
C SER A 133 5.35 -17.26 -10.57
N ARG A 134 4.60 -16.54 -9.71
CA ARG A 134 4.65 -15.09 -9.58
C ARG A 134 6.02 -14.58 -9.15
N VAL A 135 6.61 -15.15 -8.10
CA VAL A 135 7.96 -14.80 -7.64
C VAL A 135 8.99 -15.03 -8.75
N SER A 136 8.89 -16.15 -9.47
CA SER A 136 9.78 -16.43 -10.60
C SER A 136 9.62 -15.39 -11.72
N GLU A 137 8.38 -15.04 -12.09
CA GLU A 137 8.10 -14.04 -13.14
C GLU A 137 8.61 -12.65 -12.76
N ILE A 138 8.25 -12.14 -11.58
CA ILE A 138 8.67 -10.81 -11.09
C ILE A 138 10.18 -10.69 -11.02
N THR A 139 10.87 -11.77 -10.64
CA THR A 139 12.32 -11.78 -10.47
C THR A 139 13.09 -12.22 -11.71
N ASN A 140 12.39 -12.50 -12.84
CA ASN A 140 12.97 -13.08 -14.05
C ASN A 140 13.78 -14.36 -13.77
N GLY A 141 13.28 -15.21 -12.86
CA GLY A 141 13.90 -16.47 -12.45
C GLY A 141 15.04 -16.33 -11.45
N ALA A 142 15.36 -15.12 -10.98
CA ALA A 142 16.46 -14.90 -10.04
C ALA A 142 16.18 -15.38 -8.61
N ALA A 143 14.91 -15.60 -8.26
CA ALA A 143 14.53 -16.14 -6.96
C ALA A 143 13.49 -17.25 -7.07
N SER A 144 13.51 -18.14 -6.08
CA SER A 144 12.52 -19.20 -5.89
C SER A 144 12.11 -19.32 -4.42
N VAL A 145 10.97 -19.95 -4.19
CA VAL A 145 10.40 -20.15 -2.86
C VAL A 145 10.53 -21.61 -2.47
N GLN A 146 11.15 -21.88 -1.33
CA GLN A 146 11.24 -23.21 -0.70
C GLN A 146 10.00 -23.49 0.18
N ASP A 147 9.82 -24.76 0.56
CA ASP A 147 8.73 -25.18 1.44
C ASP A 147 8.75 -24.38 2.77
N PRO A 148 7.68 -23.64 3.11
CA PRO A 148 7.60 -22.81 4.31
C PRO A 148 7.71 -23.62 5.61
N LEU A 149 7.15 -24.84 5.62
CA LEU A 149 7.15 -25.72 6.80
C LEU A 149 8.55 -26.24 7.06
N GLU A 150 9.24 -26.71 6.03
CA GLU A 150 10.63 -27.18 6.14
C GLU A 150 11.58 -26.05 6.54
N ALA A 151 11.41 -24.86 5.95
CA ALA A 151 12.22 -23.70 6.27
C ALA A 151 12.06 -23.25 7.74
N ALA A 152 10.82 -23.21 8.25
CA ALA A 152 10.53 -22.87 9.63
C ALA A 152 11.03 -23.93 10.62
N ASP A 153 10.73 -25.21 10.37
CA ASP A 153 11.17 -26.34 11.20
C ASP A 153 12.70 -26.41 11.30
N SER A 154 13.42 -26.16 10.20
CA SER A 154 14.88 -26.08 10.19
C SER A 154 15.42 -25.01 11.14
N ILE A 155 14.81 -23.81 11.17
CA ILE A 155 15.24 -22.71 12.05
C ILE A 155 14.92 -23.05 13.51
N LEU A 156 13.75 -23.61 13.78
CA LEU A 156 13.36 -23.99 15.14
C LEU A 156 14.30 -25.04 15.73
N LYS A 157 14.73 -26.01 14.93
CA LYS A 157 15.77 -26.98 15.32
C LYS A 157 17.10 -26.30 15.62
N GLU A 158 17.49 -25.28 14.85
CA GLU A 158 18.71 -24.49 15.09
C GLU A 158 18.62 -23.68 16.39
N LEU A 159 17.43 -23.17 16.72
CA LEU A 159 17.15 -22.32 17.87
C LEU A 159 16.69 -23.07 19.13
N ALA A 160 16.59 -24.40 19.06
CA ALA A 160 16.15 -25.23 20.16
C ALA A 160 16.95 -24.96 21.46
N GLY A 161 16.23 -24.58 22.53
CA GLY A 161 16.80 -24.26 23.84
C GLY A 161 17.56 -22.92 23.91
N LYS A 162 17.56 -22.11 22.84
CA LYS A 162 18.19 -20.78 22.80
C LYS A 162 17.20 -19.63 22.87
N VAL A 163 15.91 -19.91 22.65
CA VAL A 163 14.83 -18.92 22.57
C VAL A 163 13.67 -19.36 23.45
N ASP A 164 12.97 -18.38 23.99
CA ASP A 164 11.85 -18.53 24.93
C ASP A 164 10.48 -18.34 24.24
N TYR A 165 10.45 -17.67 23.09
CA TYR A 165 9.23 -17.38 22.34
C TYR A 165 9.54 -17.24 20.85
N VAL A 166 8.68 -17.75 19.98
CA VAL A 166 8.87 -17.78 18.53
C VAL A 166 7.70 -17.12 17.80
N ILE A 167 8.04 -16.11 17.01
CA ILE A 167 7.13 -15.39 16.12
C ILE A 167 7.46 -15.76 14.67
N VAL A 168 6.48 -16.23 13.91
CA VAL A 168 6.59 -16.47 12.48
C VAL A 168 5.74 -15.45 11.73
N LEU A 169 6.37 -14.61 10.92
CA LEU A 169 5.69 -13.71 10.00
C LEU A 169 5.39 -14.47 8.71
N THR A 170 4.17 -14.45 8.22
CA THR A 170 3.79 -15.23 7.05
C THR A 170 3.12 -14.36 5.98
N HIS A 171 3.43 -14.65 4.71
CA HIS A 171 2.79 -14.02 3.56
C HIS A 171 2.20 -15.10 2.63
N GLN A 172 1.13 -15.75 3.10
CA GLN A 172 0.55 -16.95 2.44
C GLN A 172 -0.97 -17.11 2.63
N GLY A 173 -1.60 -16.20 3.39
CA GLY A 173 -3.02 -16.24 3.72
C GLY A 173 -3.39 -17.19 4.86
N THR A 174 -4.54 -16.88 5.48
CA THR A 174 -5.04 -17.48 6.73
C THR A 174 -5.05 -19.01 6.70
N ASN A 175 -5.51 -19.60 5.59
CA ASN A 175 -5.64 -21.06 5.49
C ASN A 175 -4.28 -21.78 5.62
N ARG A 176 -3.20 -21.20 5.10
CA ARG A 176 -1.86 -21.77 5.22
C ARG A 176 -1.19 -21.40 6.55
N ASP A 177 -1.58 -20.28 7.14
CA ASP A 177 -1.19 -19.94 8.51
C ASP A 177 -1.66 -21.00 9.51
N TRP A 178 -2.90 -21.48 9.35
CA TRP A 178 -3.39 -22.64 10.12
C TRP A 178 -2.60 -23.92 9.90
N VAL A 179 -2.02 -24.12 8.71
CA VAL A 179 -1.23 -25.32 8.40
C VAL A 179 0.13 -25.26 9.08
N ILE A 180 0.85 -24.13 8.95
CA ILE A 180 2.16 -23.98 9.60
C ILE A 180 2.04 -24.00 11.11
N ALA A 181 1.04 -23.32 11.67
CA ALA A 181 0.80 -23.26 13.11
C ALA A 181 0.51 -24.63 13.76
N ARG A 182 -0.03 -25.59 12.99
CA ARG A 182 -0.32 -26.96 13.46
C ARG A 182 0.76 -27.99 13.14
N ARG A 183 1.54 -27.77 12.08
CA ARG A 183 2.49 -28.78 11.59
C ARG A 183 3.92 -28.54 12.07
N VAL A 184 4.23 -27.32 12.47
CA VAL A 184 5.56 -26.94 12.92
C VAL A 184 5.50 -26.70 14.42
N GLU A 185 6.03 -27.64 15.19
CA GLU A 185 6.06 -27.57 16.66
C GLU A 185 7.02 -26.48 17.15
N GLY A 186 6.63 -25.76 18.21
CA GLY A 186 7.47 -24.72 18.83
C GLY A 186 7.27 -23.31 18.28
N ILE A 187 6.24 -23.08 17.47
CA ILE A 187 5.77 -21.74 17.13
C ILE A 187 4.79 -21.28 18.21
N ASP A 188 4.97 -20.06 18.74
CA ASP A 188 4.02 -19.49 19.70
C ASP A 188 3.03 -18.53 19.03
N LEU A 189 3.49 -17.78 18.02
CA LEU A 189 2.71 -16.77 17.34
C LEU A 189 2.98 -16.76 15.83
N VAL A 190 1.90 -16.76 15.04
CA VAL A 190 1.89 -16.44 13.62
C VAL A 190 1.29 -15.05 13.42
N VAL A 191 2.01 -14.18 12.71
CA VAL A 191 1.52 -12.88 12.25
C VAL A 191 1.38 -12.94 10.73
N GLY A 192 0.14 -13.09 10.27
CA GLY A 192 -0.17 -13.38 8.86
C GLY A 192 -0.48 -12.15 8.00
N GLY A 193 -0.35 -12.33 6.70
CA GLY A 193 -0.64 -11.34 5.66
C GLY A 193 -1.24 -11.98 4.39
N HIS A 194 -1.09 -11.29 3.24
CA HIS A 194 -1.54 -11.68 1.90
C HIS A 194 -3.06 -11.56 1.63
N ASP A 195 -3.92 -12.17 2.44
CA ASP A 195 -5.38 -12.22 2.19
C ASP A 195 -6.18 -11.09 2.86
N LYS A 196 -5.46 -10.13 3.47
CA LYS A 196 -5.97 -8.85 3.98
C LYS A 196 -7.03 -8.99 5.08
N GLN A 197 -7.08 -10.13 5.75
CA GLN A 197 -8.03 -10.38 6.83
C GLN A 197 -7.70 -9.56 8.08
N LYS A 198 -8.74 -9.35 8.90
CA LYS A 198 -8.64 -8.69 10.21
C LYS A 198 -9.06 -9.70 11.27
N THR A 199 -8.23 -9.90 12.29
CA THR A 199 -8.59 -10.72 13.45
C THR A 199 -8.93 -9.84 14.64
N ALA A 200 -10.21 -9.77 15.00
CA ALA A 200 -10.65 -9.08 16.22
C ALA A 200 -10.16 -9.80 17.47
N ASP A 201 -10.18 -11.14 17.46
CA ASP A 201 -9.57 -12.02 18.44
C ASP A 201 -8.57 -12.95 17.72
N PRO A 202 -7.47 -13.38 18.37
CA PRO A 202 -6.53 -14.32 17.77
C PRO A 202 -7.21 -15.66 17.47
N PHE A 203 -6.85 -16.30 16.36
CA PHE A 203 -7.19 -17.70 16.18
C PHE A 203 -6.24 -18.59 16.97
N GLU A 204 -6.75 -19.68 17.54
CA GLU A 204 -5.95 -20.64 18.30
C GLU A 204 -5.78 -21.95 17.50
N ALA A 205 -4.54 -22.25 17.14
CA ALA A 205 -4.12 -23.46 16.46
C ALA A 205 -3.26 -24.30 17.41
N GLU A 206 -3.94 -25.10 18.25
CA GLU A 206 -3.30 -25.88 19.32
C GLU A 206 -2.55 -24.96 20.30
N ASP A 207 -1.21 -24.94 20.21
CA ASP A 207 -0.35 -24.11 21.06
C ASP A 207 0.04 -22.78 20.43
N THR A 208 -0.37 -22.53 19.18
CA THR A 208 0.01 -21.36 18.39
C THR A 208 -1.14 -20.36 18.28
N LEU A 209 -0.87 -19.07 18.49
CA LEU A 209 -1.80 -17.97 18.18
C LEU A 209 -1.61 -17.50 16.74
N ILE A 210 -2.68 -17.06 16.08
CA ILE A 210 -2.62 -16.48 14.72
C ILE A 210 -3.35 -15.13 14.72
N VAL A 211 -2.70 -14.08 14.23
CA VAL A 211 -3.25 -12.71 14.14
C VAL A 211 -2.96 -12.05 12.81
N GLN A 212 -3.85 -11.14 12.38
CA GLN A 212 -3.71 -10.31 11.18
C GLN A 212 -4.33 -8.91 11.40
N ALA A 213 -3.71 -7.89 10.79
CA ALA A 213 -4.06 -6.48 11.01
C ALA A 213 -4.76 -5.81 9.81
N GLY A 214 -5.26 -6.57 8.84
CA GLY A 214 -5.88 -6.04 7.62
C GLY A 214 -4.87 -5.49 6.62
N GLU A 215 -5.27 -4.46 5.87
CA GLU A 215 -4.45 -3.90 4.77
C GLU A 215 -4.29 -2.38 4.85
N LYS A 216 -3.39 -1.86 4.01
CA LYS A 216 -3.17 -0.42 3.74
C LYS A 216 -2.83 0.42 4.98
N GLY A 217 -2.36 -0.23 6.05
CA GLY A 217 -2.07 0.43 7.33
C GLY A 217 -3.29 1.14 7.95
N GLN A 218 -4.51 0.70 7.62
CA GLN A 218 -5.74 1.26 8.20
C GLN A 218 -5.89 0.92 9.69
N HIS A 219 -5.27 -0.18 10.12
CA HIS A 219 -5.29 -0.64 11.49
C HIS A 219 -3.88 -0.99 11.97
N LEU A 220 -3.71 -0.99 13.29
CA LEU A 220 -2.55 -1.57 13.97
C LEU A 220 -3.03 -2.69 14.88
N GLY A 221 -2.49 -3.89 14.66
CA GLY A 221 -2.66 -5.02 15.56
C GLY A 221 -1.72 -4.89 16.76
N ILE A 222 -2.26 -5.08 17.96
CA ILE A 222 -1.51 -5.10 19.21
C ILE A 222 -1.91 -6.35 19.94
N LEU A 223 -0.96 -7.26 20.10
CA LEU A 223 -1.11 -8.47 20.86
C LEU A 223 -0.21 -8.40 22.09
N GLU A 224 -0.81 -8.32 23.27
CA GLU A 224 -0.09 -8.42 24.54
C GLU A 224 -0.09 -9.88 24.97
N VAL A 225 1.11 -10.45 25.16
CA VAL A 225 1.31 -11.85 25.56
C VAL A 225 2.14 -11.92 26.84
N LEU A 226 1.94 -12.97 27.62
CA LEU A 226 2.79 -13.29 28.76
C LEU A 226 3.92 -14.24 28.33
N LEU A 227 5.16 -13.86 28.64
CA LEU A 227 6.35 -14.69 28.33
C LEU A 227 6.69 -15.67 29.47
N ASP A 228 5.65 -16.21 30.13
CA ASP A 228 5.74 -17.19 31.21
C ASP A 228 5.31 -18.60 30.77
N GLY A 229 5.03 -18.78 29.48
CA GLY A 229 4.50 -20.01 28.91
C GLY A 229 2.98 -20.13 29.02
N SER A 230 2.28 -19.14 29.57
CA SER A 230 0.83 -19.07 29.49
C SER A 230 0.39 -18.54 28.13
N LYS A 231 -0.72 -19.06 27.61
CA LYS A 231 -1.33 -18.59 26.35
C LYS A 231 -2.27 -17.41 26.53
N THR A 232 -2.17 -16.71 27.66
CA THR A 232 -3.04 -15.56 27.91
C THR A 232 -2.59 -14.43 26.99
N ALA A 233 -3.47 -14.02 26.09
CA ALA A 233 -3.22 -12.91 25.19
C ALA A 233 -4.37 -11.90 25.23
N GLN A 234 -4.05 -10.63 25.09
CA GLN A 234 -5.02 -9.56 24.86
C GLN A 234 -4.77 -8.97 23.48
N ASN A 235 -5.77 -9.04 22.61
CA ASN A 235 -5.68 -8.50 21.26
C ASN A 235 -6.44 -7.19 21.14
N LYS A 236 -5.87 -6.24 20.42
CA LYS A 236 -6.51 -4.98 20.05
C LYS A 236 -6.19 -4.66 18.60
N LEU A 237 -7.24 -4.43 17.81
CA LEU A 237 -7.11 -3.88 16.47
C LEU A 237 -7.49 -2.40 16.50
N VAL A 238 -6.49 -1.52 16.40
CA VAL A 238 -6.67 -0.08 16.53
C VAL A 238 -6.90 0.53 15.14
N PRO A 239 -8.09 1.10 14.84
CA PRO A 239 -8.28 1.85 13.61
C PRO A 239 -7.52 3.19 13.69
N PHE A 240 -6.84 3.56 12.61
CA PHE A 240 -6.15 4.85 12.53
C PHE A 240 -7.06 5.95 11.99
N ASP A 241 -8.02 6.39 12.82
CA ASP A 241 -8.87 7.54 12.55
C ASP A 241 -8.25 8.85 13.04
N ASP A 242 -8.98 9.95 12.89
CA ASP A 242 -8.54 11.30 13.25
C ASP A 242 -8.48 11.57 14.77
N SER A 243 -8.80 10.58 15.62
CA SER A 243 -8.60 10.69 17.07
C SER A 243 -7.13 10.56 17.47
N ILE A 244 -6.28 10.03 16.59
CA ILE A 244 -4.83 9.90 16.81
C ILE A 244 -4.13 11.09 16.17
N ALA A 245 -3.36 11.83 16.96
CA ALA A 245 -2.60 12.98 16.48
C ALA A 245 -1.48 12.58 15.51
N ASP A 246 -1.19 13.44 14.54
CA ASP A 246 -0.08 13.24 13.60
C ASP A 246 1.27 13.42 14.29
N ASN A 247 2.20 12.48 14.08
CA ASN A 247 3.59 12.64 14.50
C ASN A 247 4.30 13.71 13.65
N ALA A 248 4.92 14.69 14.32
CA ALA A 248 5.55 15.84 13.67
C ALA A 248 6.78 15.48 12.82
N ASP A 249 7.59 14.53 13.27
CA ASP A 249 8.80 14.08 12.55
C ASP A 249 8.41 13.35 11.27
N ILE A 250 7.43 12.44 11.36
CA ILE A 250 6.91 11.73 10.18
C ILE A 250 6.26 12.72 9.20
N LYS A 251 5.57 13.73 9.70
CA LYS A 251 4.99 14.79 8.86
C LYS A 251 6.08 15.58 8.11
N ALA A 252 7.20 15.86 8.76
CA ALA A 252 8.35 16.50 8.12
C ALA A 252 8.97 15.61 7.03
N MET A 253 9.15 14.31 7.29
CA MET A 253 9.64 13.34 6.28
C MET A 253 8.72 13.27 5.06
N ILE A 254 7.40 13.22 5.26
CA ILE A 254 6.42 13.23 4.16
C ILE A 254 6.48 14.55 3.38
N SER A 255 6.67 15.67 4.06
CA SER A 255 6.79 16.99 3.41
C SER A 255 8.02 17.05 2.51
N GLN A 256 9.18 16.59 3.00
CA GLN A 256 10.39 16.48 2.20
C GLN A 256 10.21 15.55 0.99
N TYR A 257 9.59 14.38 1.17
CA TYR A 257 9.27 13.50 0.06
C TYR A 257 8.39 14.19 -1.00
N ASN A 258 7.37 14.93 -0.58
CA ASN A 258 6.51 15.65 -1.51
C ASN A 258 7.30 16.72 -2.29
N GLU A 259 8.28 17.38 -1.67
CA GLU A 259 9.19 18.33 -2.33
C GLU A 259 10.07 17.63 -3.37
N GLU A 260 10.71 16.51 -3.03
CA GLU A 260 11.54 15.72 -3.96
C GLU A 260 10.74 15.22 -5.17
N ILE A 261 9.52 14.73 -4.93
CA ILE A 261 8.60 14.34 -6.00
C ILE A 261 8.20 15.54 -6.86
N ALA A 262 7.97 16.70 -6.25
CA ALA A 262 7.67 17.93 -6.98
C ALA A 262 8.87 18.40 -7.83
N GLU A 263 10.11 18.18 -7.41
CA GLU A 263 11.28 18.49 -8.24
C GLU A 263 11.36 17.57 -9.47
N ILE A 264 11.06 16.28 -9.29
CA ILE A 264 11.14 15.27 -10.37
C ILE A 264 10.01 15.48 -11.39
N TYR A 265 8.78 15.66 -10.90
CA TYR A 265 7.58 15.66 -11.74
C TYR A 265 6.96 17.03 -11.92
N GLY A 266 7.32 18.02 -11.11
CA GLY A 266 6.83 19.40 -11.22
C GLY A 266 7.39 20.17 -12.40
N GLY A 267 8.39 19.63 -13.11
CA GLY A 267 8.98 20.22 -14.31
C GLY A 267 10.04 21.27 -13.95
N GLY A 268 11.28 21.05 -14.42
CA GLY A 268 12.39 21.96 -14.13
C GLY A 268 12.28 23.31 -14.88
N GLY A 269 12.54 24.40 -14.15
CA GLY A 269 13.13 25.64 -14.68
C GLY A 269 12.27 26.61 -15.50
N GLU A 270 11.12 26.20 -16.06
CA GLU A 270 10.19 27.13 -16.74
C GLU A 270 9.00 27.46 -15.83
N SER A 271 8.62 28.74 -15.77
CA SER A 271 7.44 29.17 -15.04
C SER A 271 6.19 28.55 -15.66
N LYS A 272 5.64 27.51 -15.02
CA LYS A 272 4.34 26.97 -15.42
C LYS A 272 3.26 28.04 -15.20
N PRO A 273 2.30 28.18 -16.12
CA PRO A 273 1.15 29.06 -15.90
C PRO A 273 0.42 28.64 -14.63
N ALA A 274 -0.15 29.59 -13.89
CA ALA A 274 -0.99 29.26 -12.76
C ALA A 274 -2.16 28.39 -13.25
N LEU A 275 -2.62 27.45 -12.43
CA LEU A 275 -3.71 26.55 -12.80
C LEU A 275 -4.95 27.31 -13.31
N ALA A 276 -5.20 28.50 -12.75
CA ALA A 276 -6.28 29.40 -13.14
C ALA A 276 -6.14 30.00 -14.55
N ASP A 277 -4.92 30.05 -15.09
CA ASP A 277 -4.61 30.64 -16.40
C ASP A 277 -4.60 29.58 -17.52
N VAL A 278 -4.74 28.30 -17.19
CA VAL A 278 -4.71 27.20 -18.15
C VAL A 278 -6.11 26.95 -18.69
N ALA A 279 -6.27 27.08 -20.02
CA ALA A 279 -7.48 26.67 -20.70
C ALA A 279 -7.63 25.13 -20.65
N LEU A 280 -8.60 24.64 -19.90
CA LEU A 280 -8.89 23.21 -19.80
C LEU A 280 -9.41 22.66 -21.13
N ARG A 281 -9.11 21.40 -21.43
CA ARG A 281 -9.55 20.74 -22.67
C ARG A 281 -11.07 20.76 -22.86
N VAL A 282 -11.84 20.65 -21.77
CA VAL A 282 -13.31 20.76 -21.77
C VAL A 282 -13.82 22.08 -22.37
N SER A 283 -13.01 23.16 -22.35
CA SER A 283 -13.37 24.44 -22.96
C SER A 283 -13.56 24.32 -24.48
N ALA A 284 -12.90 23.36 -25.13
CA ALA A 284 -13.11 23.08 -26.56
C ALA A 284 -14.52 22.56 -26.86
N CYS A 285 -15.23 22.02 -25.87
CA CYS A 285 -16.59 21.49 -26.02
C CYS A 285 -17.67 22.58 -25.86
N GLU A 286 -17.36 23.68 -25.16
CA GLU A 286 -18.34 24.71 -24.78
C GLU A 286 -19.11 25.33 -25.95
N PRO A 287 -18.51 25.60 -27.14
CA PRO A 287 -19.23 26.22 -28.26
C PRO A 287 -20.48 25.45 -28.72
N CYS A 288 -20.47 24.12 -28.59
CA CYS A 288 -21.58 23.25 -28.98
C CYS A 288 -22.32 22.63 -27.78
N HIS A 289 -21.65 22.53 -26.63
CA HIS A 289 -22.14 21.84 -25.43
C HIS A 289 -22.19 22.75 -24.18
N ALA A 290 -22.50 24.04 -24.37
CA ALA A 290 -22.51 25.04 -23.30
C ALA A 290 -23.35 24.63 -22.07
N GLY A 291 -24.49 23.97 -22.28
CA GLY A 291 -25.34 23.46 -21.20
C GLY A 291 -24.63 22.40 -20.35
N GLN A 292 -24.01 21.41 -20.99
CA GLN A 292 -23.29 20.34 -20.30
C GLN A 292 -22.04 20.86 -19.60
N VAL A 293 -21.28 21.75 -20.23
CA VAL A 293 -20.09 22.38 -19.63
C VAL A 293 -20.48 23.20 -18.39
N LYS A 294 -21.55 23.99 -18.47
CA LYS A 294 -22.08 24.73 -17.32
C LYS A 294 -22.46 23.81 -16.16
N THR A 295 -23.12 22.68 -16.44
CA THR A 295 -23.44 21.69 -15.41
C THR A 295 -22.18 21.09 -14.80
N TRP A 296 -21.21 20.69 -15.62
CA TRP A 296 -19.95 20.12 -15.16
C TRP A 296 -19.20 21.03 -14.18
N HIS A 297 -19.14 22.34 -14.44
CA HIS A 297 -18.52 23.33 -13.55
C HIS A 297 -19.09 23.36 -12.13
N THR A 298 -20.32 22.88 -11.92
CA THR A 298 -20.94 22.83 -10.59
C THR A 298 -20.60 21.56 -9.81
N THR A 299 -19.88 20.62 -10.42
CA THR A 299 -19.58 19.31 -9.83
C THR A 299 -18.23 19.29 -9.12
N ALA A 300 -18.07 18.38 -8.15
CA ALA A 300 -16.78 18.15 -7.51
C ALA A 300 -15.70 17.70 -8.50
N HIS A 301 -16.09 17.02 -9.57
CA HIS A 301 -15.19 16.59 -10.64
C HIS A 301 -14.47 17.76 -11.33
N ALA A 302 -15.11 18.93 -11.46
CA ALA A 302 -14.51 20.13 -12.03
C ALA A 302 -13.46 20.80 -11.13
N HIS A 303 -13.37 20.38 -9.87
CA HIS A 303 -12.46 20.92 -8.86
C HIS A 303 -11.55 19.85 -8.26
N ALA A 304 -11.57 18.63 -8.81
CA ALA A 304 -10.91 17.47 -8.22
C ALA A 304 -9.40 17.69 -8.03
N TYR A 305 -8.69 18.24 -9.02
CA TYR A 305 -7.23 18.39 -8.95
C TYR A 305 -6.80 19.38 -7.86
N GLN A 306 -7.59 20.43 -7.61
CA GLN A 306 -7.27 21.42 -6.57
C GLN A 306 -7.18 20.77 -5.18
N THR A 307 -8.03 19.79 -4.89
CA THR A 307 -7.99 19.06 -3.61
C THR A 307 -6.67 18.30 -3.40
N LEU A 308 -5.97 17.94 -4.48
CA LEU A 308 -4.65 17.33 -4.39
C LEU A 308 -3.59 18.39 -4.10
N VAL A 309 -3.65 19.54 -4.77
CA VAL A 309 -2.74 20.66 -4.52
C VAL A 309 -2.82 21.11 -3.06
N ASP A 310 -4.04 21.26 -2.52
CA ASP A 310 -4.29 21.65 -1.13
C ASP A 310 -3.71 20.66 -0.10
N LYS A 311 -3.52 19.40 -0.50
CA LYS A 311 -2.97 18.32 0.32
C LYS A 311 -1.54 17.91 -0.08
N SER A 312 -0.91 18.62 -1.02
CA SER A 312 0.40 18.25 -1.58
C SER A 312 0.46 16.84 -2.18
N LYS A 313 -0.62 16.40 -2.83
CA LYS A 313 -0.79 15.08 -3.47
C LYS A 313 -0.92 15.13 -4.99
N GLN A 314 -0.67 16.29 -5.59
CA GLN A 314 -0.80 16.51 -7.04
C GLN A 314 0.26 15.78 -7.90
N PHE A 315 1.16 15.05 -7.26
CA PHE A 315 2.17 14.20 -7.88
C PHE A 315 2.08 12.74 -7.39
N ASP A 316 0.99 12.38 -6.70
CA ASP A 316 0.74 10.99 -6.30
C ASP A 316 -0.02 10.28 -7.44
N PRO A 317 0.58 9.29 -8.12
CA PRO A 317 -0.05 8.63 -9.26
C PRO A 317 -1.40 7.98 -8.91
N LYS A 318 -1.57 7.49 -7.67
CA LYS A 318 -2.84 6.90 -7.23
C LYS A 318 -3.94 7.96 -7.09
N CYS A 319 -3.57 9.15 -6.64
CA CYS A 319 -4.49 10.28 -6.60
C CYS A 319 -4.81 10.80 -8.01
N LEU A 320 -3.79 10.92 -8.85
CA LEU A 320 -3.95 11.46 -10.21
C LEU A 320 -4.84 10.59 -11.09
N ALA A 321 -4.82 9.26 -10.91
CA ALA A 321 -5.73 8.33 -11.56
C ALA A 321 -7.22 8.71 -11.42
N CYS A 322 -7.59 9.39 -10.32
CA CYS A 322 -8.97 9.78 -10.01
C CYS A 322 -9.24 11.29 -10.05
N HIS A 323 -8.20 12.12 -10.14
CA HIS A 323 -8.31 13.57 -10.08
C HIS A 323 -7.88 14.28 -11.37
N THR A 324 -7.51 13.52 -12.39
CA THR A 324 -7.15 14.02 -13.72
C THR A 324 -7.93 13.30 -14.81
N THR A 325 -7.85 13.84 -16.03
CA THR A 325 -8.52 13.28 -17.18
C THR A 325 -7.62 12.27 -17.87
N ARG A 326 -8.10 11.02 -17.93
CA ARG A 326 -7.47 9.92 -18.67
C ARG A 326 -6.03 9.63 -18.25
N PHE A 327 -5.75 9.62 -16.94
CA PHE A 327 -4.41 9.36 -16.40
C PHE A 327 -3.72 8.15 -17.05
N GLU A 328 -2.50 8.36 -17.56
CA GLU A 328 -1.64 7.38 -18.25
C GLU A 328 -2.29 6.64 -19.45
N GLN A 329 -3.40 7.14 -19.96
CA GLN A 329 -3.96 6.70 -21.24
C GLN A 329 -3.36 7.52 -22.39
N PRO A 330 -3.41 7.03 -23.64
CA PRO A 330 -2.99 7.81 -24.80
C PRO A 330 -3.64 9.19 -24.82
N GLU A 331 -2.81 10.23 -24.95
CA GLU A 331 -3.19 11.66 -24.96
C GLU A 331 -3.93 12.15 -23.71
N GLY A 332 -3.83 11.39 -22.62
CA GLY A 332 -4.34 11.71 -21.29
C GLY A 332 -3.26 12.28 -20.36
N PHE A 333 -3.65 12.64 -19.14
CA PHE A 333 -2.74 13.26 -18.18
C PHE A 333 -1.60 12.29 -17.84
N SER A 334 -0.37 12.78 -17.85
CA SER A 334 0.81 12.02 -17.44
C SER A 334 1.62 12.80 -16.42
N MET A 335 2.23 12.06 -15.50
CA MET A 335 3.13 12.61 -14.50
C MET A 335 4.32 13.36 -15.09
N LYS A 336 4.83 12.92 -16.23
CA LYS A 336 6.02 13.48 -16.88
C LYS A 336 5.73 14.81 -17.60
N GLN A 337 4.60 14.90 -18.28
CA GLN A 337 4.26 16.08 -19.08
C GLN A 337 3.44 17.10 -18.29
N GLN A 338 2.77 16.68 -17.21
CA GLN A 338 1.95 17.55 -16.35
C GLN A 338 1.01 18.42 -17.19
N GLN A 339 0.29 17.79 -18.12
CA GLN A 339 -0.63 18.44 -19.05
C GLN A 339 -1.76 19.13 -18.27
N LEU A 340 -1.52 20.38 -17.84
CA LEU A 340 -2.42 21.09 -16.93
C LEU A 340 -3.81 21.30 -17.54
N GLU A 341 -3.93 21.27 -18.87
CA GLU A 341 -5.22 21.31 -19.57
C GLU A 341 -6.08 20.06 -19.32
N LEU A 342 -5.50 18.99 -18.77
CA LEU A 342 -6.13 17.71 -18.44
C LEU A 342 -6.36 17.49 -16.94
N VAL A 343 -6.07 18.48 -16.11
CA VAL A 343 -6.46 18.42 -14.68
C VAL A 343 -7.98 18.36 -14.54
N ASN A 344 -8.43 17.92 -13.36
CA ASN A 344 -9.83 17.64 -13.05
C ASN A 344 -10.37 16.44 -13.84
N VAL A 345 -11.54 15.93 -13.41
CA VAL A 345 -12.22 14.83 -14.09
C VAL A 345 -13.15 15.44 -15.14
N GLN A 346 -12.67 15.54 -16.38
CA GLN A 346 -13.40 16.16 -17.48
C GLN A 346 -14.29 15.15 -18.23
N CYS A 347 -15.04 15.63 -19.22
CA CYS A 347 -16.01 14.85 -19.99
C CYS A 347 -15.42 13.54 -20.55
N GLU A 348 -14.17 13.56 -21.02
CA GLU A 348 -13.51 12.42 -21.65
C GLU A 348 -13.23 11.25 -20.68
N SER A 349 -13.24 11.51 -19.37
CA SER A 349 -13.12 10.45 -18.36
C SER A 349 -14.33 9.52 -18.37
N CYS A 350 -15.52 10.03 -18.71
CA CYS A 350 -16.78 9.28 -18.73
C CYS A 350 -17.28 8.95 -20.13
N HIS A 351 -17.08 9.86 -21.08
CA HIS A 351 -17.65 9.81 -22.42
C HIS A 351 -16.65 9.35 -23.50
N GLY A 352 -15.49 8.84 -23.08
CA GLY A 352 -14.46 8.38 -23.99
C GLY A 352 -13.69 9.54 -24.65
N PHE A 353 -12.70 9.19 -25.45
CA PHE A 353 -11.78 10.16 -26.03
C PHE A 353 -12.43 10.90 -27.21
N ALA A 354 -12.49 12.22 -27.16
CA ALA A 354 -13.22 13.04 -28.12
C ALA A 354 -12.35 13.54 -29.29
N LYS A 355 -11.13 13.02 -29.47
CA LYS A 355 -10.17 13.51 -30.48
C LYS A 355 -10.74 13.58 -31.88
N GLU A 356 -11.31 12.48 -32.38
CA GLU A 356 -11.87 12.41 -33.73
C GLU A 356 -13.07 13.34 -33.88
N HIS A 357 -13.89 13.46 -32.83
CA HIS A 357 -15.01 14.39 -32.78
C HIS A 357 -14.56 15.85 -32.92
N LEU A 358 -13.56 16.26 -32.12
CA LEU A 358 -13.02 17.62 -32.16
C LEU A 358 -12.26 17.92 -33.47
N ALA A 359 -11.66 16.90 -34.10
CA ALA A 359 -10.96 17.07 -35.37
C ALA A 359 -11.92 17.22 -36.57
N GLU A 360 -12.99 16.43 -36.61
CA GLU A 360 -13.92 16.40 -37.75
C GLU A 360 -15.19 17.24 -37.55
N MET A 361 -15.46 17.69 -36.32
CA MET A 361 -16.69 18.37 -35.92
C MET A 361 -17.97 17.57 -36.26
N LYS A 362 -17.86 16.24 -36.25
CA LYS A 362 -18.98 15.33 -36.53
C LYS A 362 -19.46 14.63 -35.27
N PRO A 363 -20.78 14.42 -35.09
CA PRO A 363 -21.30 13.66 -33.97
C PRO A 363 -20.64 12.28 -33.89
N ILE A 364 -20.12 11.92 -32.72
CA ILE A 364 -19.65 10.57 -32.41
C ILE A 364 -20.67 9.89 -31.48
N PRO A 365 -20.82 8.55 -31.55
CA PRO A 365 -21.54 7.83 -30.52
C PRO A 365 -20.87 8.06 -29.16
N THR A 366 -21.58 8.76 -28.26
CA THR A 366 -21.10 8.97 -26.91
C THR A 366 -21.41 7.72 -26.08
N PRO A 367 -20.41 7.02 -25.52
CA PRO A 367 -20.64 5.96 -24.56
C PRO A 367 -21.49 6.48 -23.41
N LYS A 368 -22.54 5.75 -23.08
CA LYS A 368 -23.22 5.96 -21.80
C LYS A 368 -22.26 5.47 -20.71
N PRO A 369 -21.89 6.32 -19.74
CA PRO A 369 -21.02 5.88 -18.67
C PRO A 369 -21.67 4.70 -17.95
N ASP A 370 -20.85 3.74 -17.52
CA ASP A 370 -21.25 2.61 -16.68
C ASP A 370 -20.87 2.96 -15.23
N ILE A 371 -21.70 2.58 -14.26
CA ILE A 371 -21.38 2.74 -12.82
C ILE A 371 -20.03 2.08 -12.45
N LYS A 372 -19.63 1.04 -13.21
CA LYS A 372 -18.31 0.41 -13.09
C LYS A 372 -17.15 1.38 -13.26
N LEU A 373 -17.33 2.49 -13.99
CA LEU A 373 -16.33 3.53 -14.12
C LEU A 373 -16.19 4.33 -12.82
N CYS A 374 -17.31 4.62 -12.15
CA CYS A 374 -17.32 5.42 -10.93
C CYS A 374 -16.65 4.69 -9.77
N ILE A 375 -16.94 3.39 -9.61
CA ILE A 375 -16.38 2.57 -8.51
C ILE A 375 -14.86 2.34 -8.64
N LYS A 376 -14.23 2.72 -9.75
CA LYS A 376 -12.75 2.75 -9.85
C LYS A 376 -12.14 3.80 -8.91
N CYS A 377 -12.88 4.88 -8.65
CA CYS A 377 -12.45 5.98 -7.80
C CYS A 377 -13.25 6.10 -6.52
N HIS A 378 -14.51 5.67 -6.54
CA HIS A 378 -15.41 5.63 -5.39
C HIS A 378 -15.49 4.21 -4.81
N THR A 379 -14.38 3.77 -4.24
CA THR A 379 -14.26 2.50 -3.53
C THR A 379 -14.70 2.64 -2.08
N ALA A 380 -15.03 1.53 -1.41
CA ALA A 380 -15.47 1.54 -0.02
C ALA A 380 -14.47 2.19 0.96
N ASP A 381 -13.16 2.15 0.66
CA ASP A 381 -12.11 2.79 1.46
C ASP A 381 -11.96 4.30 1.21
N ARG A 382 -12.49 4.83 0.10
CA ARG A 382 -12.42 6.25 -0.27
C ARG A 382 -13.74 6.97 -0.12
N CYS A 383 -14.84 6.30 -0.45
CA CYS A 383 -16.21 6.79 -0.35
C CYS A 383 -17.10 5.66 0.21
N PRO A 384 -17.08 5.43 1.54
CA PRO A 384 -17.74 4.28 2.16
C PRO A 384 -19.25 4.18 1.89
N THR A 385 -19.93 5.31 1.67
CA THR A 385 -21.38 5.35 1.40
C THR A 385 -21.72 5.28 -0.09
N PHE A 386 -20.72 5.29 -0.98
CA PHE A 386 -20.98 5.44 -2.42
C PHE A 386 -21.83 4.30 -2.98
N GLU A 387 -21.59 3.04 -2.58
CA GLU A 387 -22.40 1.91 -3.08
C GLU A 387 -23.86 1.98 -2.62
N GLN A 388 -24.11 2.51 -1.42
CA GLN A 388 -25.48 2.69 -0.89
C GLN A 388 -26.21 3.80 -1.64
N ASP A 389 -25.48 4.86 -2.01
CA ASP A 389 -26.00 6.02 -2.71
C ASP A 389 -25.88 5.90 -4.24
N ALA A 390 -25.32 4.80 -4.75
CA ALA A 390 -24.85 4.70 -6.14
C ALA A 390 -25.97 4.93 -7.15
N GLU A 391 -27.14 4.33 -6.94
CA GLU A 391 -28.30 4.51 -7.83
C GLU A 391 -28.81 5.95 -7.81
N GLU A 392 -28.82 6.61 -6.65
CA GLU A 392 -29.28 7.99 -6.50
C GLU A 392 -28.28 8.99 -7.11
N VAL A 393 -26.99 8.78 -6.86
CA VAL A 393 -25.90 9.59 -7.43
C VAL A 393 -25.86 9.41 -8.94
N PHE A 394 -26.00 8.18 -9.44
CA PHE A 394 -25.98 7.90 -10.87
C PHE A 394 -27.23 8.40 -11.59
N ALA A 395 -28.39 8.43 -10.92
CA ALA A 395 -29.60 9.06 -11.46
C ALA A 395 -29.43 10.57 -11.71
N LYS A 396 -28.56 11.25 -10.95
CA LYS A 396 -28.21 12.67 -11.15
C LYS A 396 -27.28 12.91 -12.34
N ILE A 397 -26.66 11.86 -12.87
CA ILE A 397 -25.74 11.90 -14.03
C ILE A 397 -26.49 11.60 -15.34
N LYS A 398 -27.80 11.32 -15.29
CA LYS A 398 -28.62 11.11 -16.49
C LYS A 398 -28.78 12.43 -17.26
N HIS A 399 -28.17 12.47 -18.44
CA HIS A 399 -28.35 13.50 -19.47
C HIS A 399 -29.72 13.43 -20.14
#